data_AF-A0A7S1TUD1-F1
#
_entry.id   AF-A0A7S1TUD1-F1
#
_cell.length_a   1.000
_cell.length_b   1.000
_cell.length_c   1.000
_cell.angle_alpha   90.00
_cell.angle_beta   90.00
_cell.angle_gamma   90.00
#
_symmetry.space_group_name_H-M   'P 1'
#
loop_
_entity.id
_entity.type
_entity.pdbx_description
1 polymer ?
#
loop_
_entity_poly.entity_id
_entity_poly.type
_entity_poly.pdbx_seq_one_letter_code
_entity_poly.pdbx_strand_id
1 'polypeptide(L)'
;LTLIDVYTSPLGQSGYLTQRLSFNGMLALFLCLHMRFPDSEWKPYLQSMPGYAAAVADPRTLFDEAVRLDAEPGVSDWMKGSSFAAVRRQRDDQMAEEWAFVAHALYGEPLPEEYGGGEEEEEEPDTQDIVGLIQGTEPVTPALFAWALRAVFARLHSIQVLEDSDDGEGNKKWATRSCLMPIVDLINFAPAAEGEAWD
;
A
#
# COMPACT_ATOMS: atom_id res chain seq x y z
N LEU A 1 3.84 -12.74 16.61
CA LEU A 1 3.18 -11.86 15.63
C LEU A 1 4.20 -10.83 15.22
N THR A 2 4.73 -10.92 14.00
CA THR A 2 5.66 -9.92 13.48
C THR A 2 4.84 -8.94 12.67
N LEU A 3 4.96 -7.65 12.98
CA LEU A 3 4.22 -6.58 12.32
C LEU A 3 5.13 -5.96 11.27
N ILE A 4 4.58 -5.69 10.08
CA ILE A 4 5.25 -4.84 9.10
C ILE A 4 4.80 -3.40 9.36
N ASP A 5 5.67 -2.61 10.01
CA ASP A 5 5.49 -1.17 10.25
C ASP A 5 6.56 -0.38 9.48
N VAL A 6 6.14 0.27 8.40
CA VAL A 6 7.03 0.97 7.46
C VAL A 6 7.73 2.16 8.12
N TYR A 7 7.13 2.78 9.14
CA TYR A 7 7.71 3.93 9.84
C TYR A 7 9.01 3.58 10.59
N THR A 8 9.23 2.30 10.87
CA THR A 8 10.47 1.82 11.50
C THR A 8 11.54 1.43 10.48
N SER A 9 11.21 1.43 9.18
CA SER A 9 12.13 1.08 8.10
C SER A 9 12.84 2.32 7.54
N PRO A 10 13.93 2.17 6.75
CA PRO A 10 14.56 3.28 6.05
C PRO A 10 13.58 4.08 5.15
N LEU A 11 12.57 3.43 4.58
CA LEU A 11 11.52 4.12 3.82
C LEU A 11 10.71 5.08 4.70
N GLY A 12 10.40 4.66 5.93
CA GLY A 12 9.68 5.48 6.90
C GLY A 12 10.50 6.61 7.51
N GLN A 13 11.82 6.61 7.30
CA GLN A 13 12.73 7.68 7.69
C GLN A 13 12.98 8.67 6.54
N SER A 14 12.58 8.34 5.32
CA SER A 14 12.71 9.25 4.17
C SER A 14 11.70 10.38 4.28
N GLY A 15 12.18 11.60 4.49
CA GLY A 15 11.35 12.80 4.52
C GLY A 15 10.55 12.98 3.22
N TYR A 16 11.17 12.74 2.06
CA TYR A 16 10.50 12.86 0.76
C TYR A 16 9.32 11.89 0.62
N LEU A 17 9.56 10.58 0.79
CA LEU A 17 8.53 9.58 0.58
C LEU A 17 7.41 9.66 1.61
N THR A 18 7.74 9.99 2.86
CA THR A 18 6.74 10.13 3.93
C THR A 18 5.82 11.34 3.75
N GLN A 19 6.28 12.39 3.05
CA GLN A 19 5.46 13.54 2.71
C GLN A 19 4.58 13.31 1.47
N ARG A 20 5.04 12.48 0.52
CA ARG A 20 4.41 12.34 -0.81
C ARG A 20 3.58 11.08 -0.99
N LEU A 21 3.88 10.01 -0.26
CA LEU A 21 3.13 8.76 -0.33
C LEU A 21 2.14 8.64 0.82
N SER A 22 0.97 8.08 0.55
CA SER A 22 0.13 7.58 1.63
C SER A 22 0.84 6.44 2.37
N PHE A 23 0.37 6.13 3.58
CA PHE A 23 0.83 4.95 4.32
C PHE A 23 0.75 3.67 3.46
N ASN A 24 -0.31 3.51 2.67
CA ASN A 24 -0.50 2.34 1.82
C ASN A 24 0.50 2.31 0.66
N GLY A 25 0.80 3.47 0.07
CA GLY A 25 1.84 3.63 -0.95
C GLY A 25 3.23 3.27 -0.42
N MET A 26 3.57 3.76 0.78
CA MET A 26 4.83 3.40 1.45
C MET A 26 4.91 1.89 1.74
N LEU A 27 3.83 1.29 2.23
CA LEU A 27 3.76 -0.15 2.49
C LEU A 27 3.80 -0.97 1.18
N ALA A 28 3.19 -0.49 0.11
CA ALA A 28 3.27 -1.12 -1.20
C ALA A 28 4.72 -1.10 -1.73
N LEU A 29 5.40 0.04 -1.64
CA LEU A 29 6.81 0.17 -2.01
C LEU A 29 7.69 -0.77 -1.16
N PHE A 30 7.45 -0.84 0.15
CA PHE A 30 8.13 -1.78 1.03
C PHE A 30 8.00 -3.23 0.52
N LEU A 31 6.79 -3.69 0.18
CA LEU A 31 6.58 -5.03 -0.37
C LEU A 31 7.31 -5.22 -1.71
N CYS A 32 7.27 -4.22 -2.59
CA CYS A 32 8.00 -4.27 -3.87
C CYS A 32 9.49 -4.50 -3.66
N LEU A 33 10.11 -3.73 -2.76
CA LEU A 33 11.53 -3.87 -2.46
C LEU A 33 11.86 -5.24 -1.85
N HIS A 34 11.06 -5.69 -0.87
CA HIS A 34 11.28 -6.97 -0.21
C HIS A 34 11.07 -8.20 -1.12
N MET A 35 10.27 -8.09 -2.17
CA MET A 35 10.19 -9.14 -3.19
C MET A 35 11.48 -9.28 -4.03
N ARG A 36 12.26 -8.20 -4.15
CA ARG A 36 13.48 -8.17 -4.95
C ARG A 36 14.73 -8.57 -4.15
N PHE A 37 14.74 -8.34 -2.85
CA PHE A 37 15.86 -8.76 -2.02
C PHE A 37 15.87 -10.27 -1.81
N PRO A 38 16.93 -10.98 -2.25
CA PRO A 38 16.97 -12.44 -2.16
C PRO A 38 16.89 -12.94 -0.71
N ASP A 39 17.47 -12.17 0.22
CA ASP A 39 17.62 -12.49 1.64
C ASP A 39 16.56 -11.81 2.51
N SER A 40 15.46 -11.31 1.92
CA SER A 40 14.38 -10.73 2.70
C SER A 40 13.77 -11.74 3.66
N GLU A 41 13.70 -11.38 4.95
CA GLU A 41 12.99 -12.18 5.97
C GLU A 41 11.49 -12.36 5.67
N TRP A 42 10.90 -11.42 4.92
CA TRP A 42 9.49 -11.41 4.52
C TRP A 42 9.19 -12.24 3.28
N LYS A 43 10.21 -12.80 2.63
CA LYS A 43 10.07 -13.57 1.40
C LYS A 43 9.09 -14.75 1.50
N PRO A 44 9.06 -15.55 2.58
CA PRO A 44 8.06 -16.62 2.73
C PRO A 44 6.61 -16.09 2.71
N TYR A 45 6.38 -14.95 3.36
CA TYR A 45 5.07 -14.31 3.39
C TYR A 45 4.70 -13.72 2.02
N LEU A 46 5.61 -13.01 1.37
CA LEU A 46 5.40 -12.45 0.03
C LEU A 46 5.10 -13.54 -1.01
N GLN A 47 5.77 -14.69 -0.93
CA GLN A 47 5.51 -15.85 -1.79
C GLN A 47 4.16 -16.51 -1.53
N SER A 48 3.57 -16.31 -0.34
CA SER A 48 2.23 -16.80 -0.01
C SER A 48 1.10 -15.88 -0.50
N MET A 49 1.43 -14.65 -0.92
CA MET A 49 0.44 -13.74 -1.47
C MET A 49 -0.06 -14.23 -2.83
N PRO A 50 -1.35 -14.00 -3.17
CA PRO A 50 -1.87 -14.22 -4.50
C PRO A 50 -1.09 -13.42 -5.52
N GLY A 51 -0.77 -14.08 -6.64
CA GLY A 51 -0.18 -13.42 -7.79
C GLY A 51 -1.11 -12.35 -8.39
N TYR A 52 -0.58 -11.60 -9.36
CA TYR A 52 -1.24 -10.42 -9.92
C TYR A 52 -2.71 -10.63 -10.28
N ALA A 53 -3.02 -11.65 -11.09
CA ALA A 53 -4.37 -11.92 -11.55
C ALA A 53 -5.37 -12.15 -10.38
N ALA A 54 -4.95 -12.85 -9.33
CA ALA A 54 -5.79 -13.11 -8.16
C ALA A 54 -5.92 -11.89 -7.23
N ALA A 55 -4.88 -11.06 -7.12
CA ALA A 55 -4.96 -9.79 -6.38
C ALA A 55 -5.82 -8.75 -7.12
N VAL A 56 -5.81 -8.76 -8.46
CA VAL A 56 -6.74 -7.97 -9.28
C VAL A 56 -8.16 -8.42 -9.03
N ALA A 57 -8.40 -9.74 -9.03
CA ALA A 57 -9.71 -10.38 -8.87
C ALA A 57 -10.34 -10.29 -7.47
N ASP A 58 -9.61 -9.78 -6.48
CA ASP A 58 -10.11 -9.69 -5.10
C ASP A 58 -11.16 -8.56 -4.98
N PRO A 59 -12.43 -8.87 -4.64
CA PRO A 59 -13.50 -7.87 -4.52
C PRO A 59 -13.21 -6.81 -3.46
N ARG A 60 -12.40 -7.12 -2.44
CA ARG A 60 -12.02 -6.17 -1.36
C ARG A 60 -11.16 -5.03 -1.87
N THR A 61 -10.48 -5.25 -3.00
CA THR A 61 -9.70 -4.21 -3.65
C THR A 61 -10.59 -3.22 -4.42
N LEU A 62 -11.85 -3.59 -4.69
CA LEU A 62 -12.84 -2.86 -5.50
C LEU A 62 -12.41 -2.65 -6.97
N PHE A 63 -11.35 -3.33 -7.45
CA PHE A 63 -10.88 -3.19 -8.83
C PHE A 63 -11.60 -4.15 -9.80
N ASP A 64 -11.77 -5.46 -9.47
CA ASP A 64 -12.33 -6.41 -10.46
C ASP A 64 -13.84 -6.48 -10.54
N GLU A 65 -14.59 -6.14 -9.49
CA GLU A 65 -16.04 -6.12 -9.65
C GLU A 65 -16.41 -5.05 -10.69
N ALA A 66 -15.76 -3.90 -10.68
CA ALA A 66 -15.93 -2.89 -11.72
C ALA A 66 -15.32 -3.28 -13.09
N VAL A 67 -14.16 -3.96 -13.16
CA VAL A 67 -13.53 -4.39 -14.44
C VAL A 67 -14.30 -5.55 -15.09
N ARG A 68 -14.76 -6.53 -14.31
CA ARG A 68 -15.68 -7.58 -14.79
C ARG A 68 -16.99 -6.96 -15.29
N LEU A 69 -17.55 -6.01 -14.55
CA LEU A 69 -18.78 -5.31 -14.93
C LEU A 69 -18.57 -4.35 -16.13
N ASP A 70 -17.37 -3.79 -16.33
CA ASP A 70 -17.02 -3.00 -17.53
C ASP A 70 -16.79 -3.89 -18.77
N ALA A 71 -16.24 -5.09 -18.58
CA ALA A 71 -16.00 -6.06 -19.66
C ALA A 71 -17.27 -6.80 -20.09
N GLU A 72 -18.29 -6.90 -19.22
CA GLU A 72 -19.61 -7.44 -19.54
C GLU A 72 -20.46 -6.41 -20.29
N PRO A 73 -20.86 -6.68 -21.56
CA PRO A 73 -21.73 -5.77 -22.30
C PRO A 73 -23.06 -5.56 -21.56
N GLY A 74 -23.25 -4.38 -20.99
CA GLY A 74 -24.49 -3.96 -20.32
C GLY A 74 -24.37 -3.58 -18.84
N VAL A 75 -23.27 -3.89 -18.14
CA VAL A 75 -23.15 -3.55 -16.71
C VAL A 75 -22.35 -2.26 -16.45
N SER A 76 -21.43 -1.90 -17.35
CA SER A 76 -20.76 -0.59 -17.40
C SER A 76 -21.76 0.59 -17.35
N ASP A 77 -22.93 0.45 -17.99
CA ASP A 77 -23.96 1.51 -18.01
C ASP A 77 -24.76 1.64 -16.70
N TRP A 78 -24.88 0.57 -15.89
CA TRP A 78 -25.56 0.62 -14.58
C TRP A 78 -24.69 1.20 -13.46
N MET A 79 -23.37 1.06 -13.59
CA MET A 79 -22.39 1.58 -12.63
C MET A 79 -22.02 3.04 -12.90
N LYS A 80 -22.27 3.57 -14.11
CA LYS A 80 -22.11 5.00 -14.44
C LYS A 80 -23.04 5.84 -13.55
N GLY A 81 -22.46 6.49 -12.56
CA GLY A 81 -23.18 7.31 -11.56
C GLY A 81 -23.29 6.66 -10.17
N SER A 82 -22.80 5.43 -9.99
CA SER A 82 -22.64 4.83 -8.67
C SER A 82 -21.47 5.46 -7.91
N SER A 83 -21.56 5.49 -6.57
CA SER A 83 -20.44 5.90 -5.70
C SER A 83 -19.19 5.03 -5.92
N PHE A 84 -19.36 3.77 -6.32
CA PHE A 84 -18.26 2.85 -6.61
C PHE A 84 -17.38 3.30 -7.78
N ALA A 85 -17.97 3.80 -8.86
CA ALA A 85 -17.21 4.30 -10.02
C ALA A 85 -16.37 5.54 -9.67
N ALA A 86 -16.90 6.43 -8.80
CA ALA A 86 -16.16 7.58 -8.31
C ALA A 86 -14.98 7.17 -7.41
N VAL A 87 -15.21 6.24 -6.48
CA VAL A 87 -14.17 5.70 -5.58
C VAL A 87 -13.07 4.99 -6.37
N ARG A 88 -13.41 4.27 -7.45
CA ARG A 88 -12.41 3.64 -8.32
C ARG A 88 -11.53 4.68 -9.00
N ARG A 89 -12.11 5.67 -9.68
CA ARG A 89 -11.33 6.72 -10.37
C ARG A 89 -10.39 7.42 -9.40
N GLN A 90 -10.90 7.80 -8.23
CA GLN A 90 -10.08 8.38 -7.18
C GLN A 90 -8.89 7.47 -6.78
N ARG A 91 -9.09 6.15 -6.68
CA ARG A 91 -8.02 5.20 -6.37
C ARG A 91 -7.03 4.99 -7.51
N ASP A 92 -7.51 4.92 -8.76
CA ASP A 92 -6.65 4.79 -9.94
C ASP A 92 -5.79 6.05 -10.11
N ASP A 93 -6.38 7.23 -9.91
CA ASP A 93 -5.70 8.53 -9.95
C ASP A 93 -4.65 8.63 -8.83
N GLN A 94 -5.03 8.28 -7.59
CA GLN A 94 -4.10 8.24 -6.45
C GLN A 94 -2.95 7.25 -6.68
N MET A 95 -3.22 6.08 -7.24
CA MET A 95 -2.19 5.08 -7.55
C MET A 95 -1.22 5.58 -8.62
N ALA A 96 -1.72 6.27 -9.65
CA ALA A 96 -0.89 6.86 -10.70
C ALA A 96 -0.01 7.98 -10.13
N GLU A 97 -0.56 8.83 -9.26
CA GLU A 97 0.16 9.87 -8.54
C GLU A 97 1.26 9.30 -7.62
N GLU A 98 0.91 8.35 -6.75
CA GLU A 98 1.89 7.68 -5.87
C GLU A 98 2.99 6.97 -6.66
N TRP A 99 2.64 6.34 -7.80
CA TRP A 99 3.64 5.75 -8.68
C TRP A 99 4.57 6.81 -9.29
N ALA A 100 4.07 7.97 -9.69
CA ALA A 100 4.90 9.05 -10.22
C ALA A 100 5.94 9.52 -9.18
N PHE A 101 5.55 9.65 -7.91
CA PHE A 101 6.47 9.97 -6.81
C PHE A 101 7.49 8.86 -6.56
N VAL A 102 7.08 7.59 -6.63
CA VAL A 102 8.01 6.46 -6.52
C VAL A 102 9.01 6.46 -7.68
N ALA A 103 8.53 6.60 -8.92
CA ALA A 103 9.39 6.60 -10.10
C ALA A 103 10.40 7.76 -10.07
N HIS A 104 9.97 8.94 -9.61
CA HIS A 104 10.86 10.06 -9.36
C HIS A 104 11.92 9.73 -8.30
N ALA A 105 11.50 9.23 -7.13
CA ALA A 105 12.41 8.93 -6.02
C ALA A 105 13.42 7.83 -6.37
N LEU A 106 13.01 6.79 -7.11
CA LEU A 106 13.87 5.64 -7.39
C LEU A 106 14.74 5.82 -8.64
N TYR A 107 14.23 6.54 -9.65
CA TYR A 107 14.83 6.58 -10.97
C TYR A 107 15.14 8.00 -11.47
N GLY A 108 14.79 9.03 -10.70
CA GLY A 108 14.93 10.43 -11.13
C GLY A 108 14.02 10.79 -12.30
N GLU A 109 12.92 10.04 -12.51
CA GLU A 109 11.95 10.36 -13.56
C GLU A 109 11.31 11.72 -13.28
N PRO A 110 11.10 12.57 -14.29
CA PRO A 110 10.47 13.87 -14.08
C PRO A 110 9.02 13.65 -13.61
N LEU A 111 8.61 14.40 -12.58
CA LEU A 111 7.22 14.41 -12.16
C LEU A 111 6.36 15.03 -13.26
N PRO A 112 5.16 14.47 -13.56
CA PRO A 112 4.20 15.11 -14.43
C PRO A 112 3.90 16.55 -13.98
N GLU A 113 3.68 17.46 -14.93
CA GLU A 113 3.41 18.88 -14.64
C GLU A 113 2.24 19.07 -13.65
N GLU A 114 1.28 18.15 -13.69
CA GLU A 114 0.10 18.07 -12.82
C GLU A 114 0.45 17.87 -11.34
N TYR A 115 1.60 17.26 -11.04
CA TYR A 115 2.08 16.94 -9.69
C TYR A 115 3.33 17.73 -9.27
N GLY A 116 4.00 18.38 -10.23
CA GLY A 116 5.25 19.14 -10.03
C GLY A 116 5.08 20.64 -9.74
N GLY A 117 3.86 21.12 -9.51
CA GLY A 117 3.54 22.55 -9.49
C GLY A 117 3.60 23.21 -8.11
N GLY A 118 4.76 23.76 -7.77
CA GLY A 118 4.90 24.82 -6.76
C GLY A 118 6.32 25.38 -6.83
N GLU A 119 6.47 26.64 -7.27
CA GLU A 119 7.72 27.40 -7.16
C GLU A 119 8.06 27.66 -5.68
N GLU A 120 8.43 26.63 -4.94
CA GLU A 120 9.21 26.78 -3.72
C GLU A 120 10.39 25.83 -3.89
N GLU A 121 11.61 26.40 -3.91
CA GLU A 121 12.84 25.66 -3.67
C GLU A 121 12.77 25.08 -2.24
N GLU A 122 11.91 24.08 -2.03
CA GLU A 122 12.03 23.19 -0.88
C GLU A 122 13.33 22.42 -1.10
N GLU A 123 14.26 22.61 -0.15
CA GLU A 123 15.52 21.90 -0.03
C GLU A 123 15.32 20.44 -0.44
N GLU A 124 15.95 19.99 -1.55
CA GLU A 124 15.77 18.63 -2.07
C GLU A 124 15.95 17.64 -0.92
N PRO A 125 14.87 16.98 -0.44
CA PRO A 125 15.00 16.03 0.64
C PRO A 125 15.89 14.88 0.17
N ASP A 126 16.74 14.37 1.07
CA ASP A 126 17.79 13.40 0.75
C ASP A 126 17.21 12.10 0.15
N THR A 127 17.15 12.03 -1.17
CA THR A 127 16.74 10.86 -1.94
C THR A 127 17.88 9.85 -2.10
N GLN A 128 19.12 10.23 -1.72
CA GLN A 128 20.30 9.39 -1.93
C GLN A 128 20.26 8.12 -1.06
N ASP A 129 19.65 8.20 0.13
CA ASP A 129 19.52 7.09 1.07
C ASP A 129 18.67 5.92 0.52
N ILE A 130 17.67 6.20 -0.34
CA ILE A 130 16.80 5.15 -0.92
C ILE A 130 17.40 4.57 -2.19
N VAL A 131 17.99 5.41 -3.05
CA VAL A 131 18.61 4.96 -4.31
C VAL A 131 19.71 3.94 -4.04
N GLY A 132 20.51 4.15 -2.99
CA GLY A 132 21.55 3.21 -2.57
C GLY A 132 21.03 1.84 -2.14
N LEU A 133 19.80 1.76 -1.58
CA LEU A 133 19.20 0.48 -1.18
C LEU A 133 18.79 -0.39 -2.38
N ILE A 134 18.55 0.22 -3.55
CA ILE A 134 17.89 -0.44 -4.68
C ILE A 134 18.89 -0.78 -5.79
N GLN A 135 20.09 -0.17 -5.75
CA GLN A 135 21.18 -0.46 -6.67
C GLN A 135 21.52 -1.96 -6.68
N GLY A 136 21.42 -2.59 -7.85
CA GLY A 136 21.71 -4.01 -8.05
C GLY A 136 20.52 -4.96 -7.94
N THR A 137 19.31 -4.46 -7.71
CA THR A 137 18.08 -5.25 -7.76
C THR A 137 17.30 -5.02 -9.06
N GLU A 138 16.41 -5.96 -9.43
CA GLU A 138 15.48 -5.71 -10.55
C GLU A 138 14.57 -4.52 -10.24
N PRO A 139 14.27 -3.66 -11.24
CA PRO A 139 13.47 -2.47 -11.00
C PRO A 139 12.06 -2.82 -10.50
N VAL A 140 11.55 -1.97 -9.62
CA VAL A 140 10.13 -1.89 -9.31
C VAL A 140 9.42 -1.36 -10.57
N THR A 141 8.40 -2.06 -11.03
CA THR A 141 7.60 -1.67 -12.20
C THR A 141 6.26 -1.10 -11.75
N PRO A 142 5.57 -0.30 -12.60
CA PRO A 142 4.23 0.20 -12.27
C PRO A 142 3.26 -0.95 -11.97
N ALA A 143 3.36 -2.07 -12.71
CA ALA A 143 2.52 -3.24 -12.50
C ALA A 143 2.79 -3.93 -11.15
N LEU A 144 4.06 -3.98 -10.72
CA LEU A 144 4.44 -4.55 -9.43
C LEU A 144 3.99 -3.66 -8.27
N PHE A 145 4.10 -2.33 -8.42
CA PHE A 145 3.62 -1.39 -7.44
C PHE A 145 2.09 -1.42 -7.32
N ALA A 146 1.38 -1.42 -8.44
CA ALA A 146 -0.07 -1.57 -8.49
C ALA A 146 -0.54 -2.89 -7.83
N TRP A 147 0.19 -3.99 -8.07
CA TRP A 147 -0.05 -5.26 -7.37
C TRP A 147 0.09 -5.11 -5.85
N ALA A 148 1.20 -4.54 -5.40
CA ALA A 148 1.52 -4.41 -3.99
C ALA A 148 0.49 -3.52 -3.28
N LEU A 149 0.10 -2.41 -3.91
CA LEU A 149 -0.92 -1.50 -3.37
C LEU A 149 -2.27 -2.19 -3.23
N ARG A 150 -2.67 -3.01 -4.21
CA ARG A 150 -3.88 -3.84 -4.11
C ARG A 150 -3.78 -4.89 -3.01
N ALA A 151 -2.62 -5.54 -2.87
CA ALA A 151 -2.38 -6.49 -1.79
C ALA A 151 -2.50 -5.80 -0.41
N VAL A 152 -1.99 -4.57 -0.28
CA VAL A 152 -2.15 -3.75 0.93
C VAL A 152 -3.62 -3.46 1.19
N PHE A 153 -4.37 -2.94 0.22
CA PHE A 153 -5.79 -2.63 0.41
C PHE A 153 -6.63 -3.85 0.82
N ALA A 154 -6.33 -5.03 0.30
CA ALA A 154 -7.07 -6.25 0.62
C ALA A 154 -6.75 -6.85 2.00
N ARG A 155 -5.55 -6.57 2.53
CA ARG A 155 -4.97 -7.27 3.70
C ARG A 155 -4.60 -6.35 4.85
N LEU A 156 -4.86 -5.05 4.74
CA LEU A 156 -4.51 -4.12 5.79
C LEU A 156 -5.34 -4.37 7.05
N HIS A 157 -4.67 -4.45 8.18
CA HIS A 157 -5.29 -4.56 9.49
C HIS A 157 -5.01 -3.31 10.32
N SER A 158 -5.99 -2.90 11.12
CA SER A 158 -5.81 -1.89 12.16
C SER A 158 -5.70 -2.58 13.52
N ILE A 159 -4.59 -2.37 14.22
CA ILE A 159 -4.32 -2.93 15.54
C ILE A 159 -4.19 -1.82 16.58
N GLN A 160 -4.49 -2.14 17.84
CA GLN A 160 -4.19 -1.26 18.97
C GLN A 160 -2.80 -1.61 19.51
N VAL A 161 -1.89 -0.66 19.47
CA VAL A 161 -0.53 -0.77 20.02
C VAL A 161 -0.46 0.07 21.28
N LEU A 162 0.21 -0.48 22.28
CA LEU A 162 0.48 0.23 23.52
C LEU A 162 1.76 1.04 23.34
N GLU A 163 1.66 2.36 23.45
CA GLU A 163 2.78 3.29 23.36
C GLU A 163 3.09 3.84 24.76
N ASP A 164 4.38 4.00 25.03
CA ASP A 164 4.83 4.75 26.20
C ASP A 164 4.37 6.20 26.02
N SER A 165 3.71 6.79 27.03
CA SER A 165 3.40 8.21 27.00
C SER A 165 4.57 9.01 27.54
N ASP A 166 4.88 10.12 26.87
CA ASP A 166 5.85 11.10 27.35
C ASP A 166 5.26 12.04 28.42
N ASP A 167 4.14 11.68 29.06
CA ASP A 167 3.49 12.53 30.06
C ASP A 167 4.21 12.56 31.41
N GLY A 168 5.25 11.74 31.59
CA GLY A 168 6.05 11.64 32.82
C GLY A 168 5.31 11.01 34.00
N GLU A 169 4.04 10.63 33.84
CA GLU A 169 3.20 9.99 34.85
C GLU A 169 3.16 8.46 34.69
N GLY A 170 3.73 7.94 33.61
CA GLY A 170 3.80 6.50 33.32
C GLY A 170 2.49 5.91 32.80
N ASN A 171 1.58 6.77 32.30
CA ASN A 171 0.34 6.29 31.71
C ASN A 171 0.63 5.59 30.38
N LYS A 172 -0.10 4.52 30.11
CA LYS A 172 0.00 3.81 28.83
C LYS A 172 -1.02 4.37 27.86
N LYS A 173 -0.57 4.83 26.69
CA LYS A 173 -1.46 5.31 25.63
C LYS A 173 -1.70 4.18 24.64
N TRP A 174 -2.95 3.98 24.24
CA TRP A 174 -3.26 3.12 23.10
C TRP A 174 -3.28 3.94 21.82
N ALA A 175 -2.55 3.48 20.81
CA ALA A 175 -2.54 4.06 19.48
C ALA A 175 -3.03 3.03 18.45
N THR A 176 -3.83 3.47 17.49
CA THR A 176 -4.24 2.62 16.38
C THR A 176 -3.16 2.66 15.30
N ARG A 177 -2.59 1.50 14.94
CA ARG A 177 -1.63 1.39 13.84
C ARG A 177 -2.17 0.49 12.74
N SER A 178 -1.94 0.90 11.49
CA SER A 178 -2.20 0.08 10.31
C SER A 178 -0.99 -0.81 10.03
N CYS A 179 -1.19 -2.07 9.68
CA CYS A 179 -0.10 -3.00 9.39
C CYS A 179 -0.58 -4.18 8.53
N LEU A 180 0.38 -4.95 8.01
CA LEU A 180 0.13 -6.29 7.50
C LEU A 180 0.44 -7.32 8.58
N MET A 181 -0.40 -8.35 8.65
CA MET A 181 -0.29 -9.42 9.64
C MET A 181 -0.15 -10.76 8.91
N PRO A 182 1.09 -11.20 8.63
CA PRO A 182 1.33 -12.49 7.99
C PRO A 182 0.57 -13.61 8.70
N ILE A 183 0.05 -14.56 7.92
CA ILE A 183 -0.78 -15.69 8.36
C ILE A 183 -2.22 -15.28 8.66
N VAL A 184 -2.45 -14.19 9.39
CA VAL A 184 -3.81 -13.74 9.76
C VAL A 184 -4.58 -13.28 8.53
N ASP A 185 -3.93 -12.54 7.65
CA ASP A 185 -4.49 -12.03 6.41
C ASP A 185 -4.73 -13.09 5.33
N LEU A 186 -4.29 -14.33 5.55
CA LEU A 186 -4.61 -15.49 4.71
C LEU A 186 -5.94 -16.15 5.13
N ILE A 187 -6.49 -15.79 6.29
CA ILE A 187 -7.75 -16.33 6.77
C ILE A 187 -8.90 -15.62 6.05
N ASN A 188 -9.72 -16.39 5.34
CA ASN A 188 -10.89 -15.86 4.67
C ASN A 188 -11.95 -15.44 5.69
N PHE A 189 -12.53 -14.26 5.49
CA PHE A 189 -13.75 -13.88 6.18
C PHE A 189 -14.87 -14.83 5.80
N ALA A 190 -15.44 -15.49 6.80
CA ALA A 190 -16.74 -16.14 6.70
C ALA A 190 -17.72 -15.31 7.54
N PRO A 191 -18.84 -14.82 6.97
CA PRO A 191 -19.86 -14.20 7.80
C PRO A 191 -20.31 -15.24 8.83
N ALA A 192 -20.24 -14.89 10.11
CA ALA A 192 -20.81 -15.72 11.16
C ALA A 192 -22.31 -15.90 10.84
N ALA A 193 -22.83 -17.13 10.95
CA ALA A 193 -24.26 -17.33 10.84
C ALA A 193 -24.95 -16.50 11.92
N GLU A 194 -26.03 -15.81 11.56
CA GLU A 194 -26.78 -14.97 12.49
C GLU A 194 -27.24 -15.84 13.69
N GLY A 195 -26.68 -15.59 14.87
CA GLY A 195 -26.97 -16.35 16.09
C GLY A 195 -25.89 -17.32 16.59
N GLU A 196 -24.76 -17.47 15.90
CA GLU A 196 -23.60 -18.19 16.48
C GLU A 196 -22.85 -17.28 17.45
N ALA A 197 -23.08 -17.49 18.75
CA ALA A 197 -22.20 -16.97 19.78
C ALA A 197 -20.79 -17.53 19.55
N TRP A 198 -19.81 -16.65 19.49
CA TRP A 198 -18.39 -17.03 19.46
C TRP A 198 -18.03 -17.53 20.86
N ASP A 199 -18.17 -18.84 21.09
CA ASP A 199 -17.54 -19.53 22.23
C ASP A 199 -16.06 -19.80 21.94
#